data_AF-A0A239L7I1-F1
#
_entry.id   AF-A0A239L7I1-F1
#
_cell.length_a   1.000
_cell.length_b   1.000
_cell.length_c   1.000
_cell.angle_alpha   90.00
_cell.angle_beta   90.00
_cell.angle_gamma   90.00
#
_symmetry.space_group_name_H-M   'P 1'
#
loop_
_entity.id
_entity.type
_entity.pdbx_description
1 polymer ?
#
loop_
_entity_poly.entity_id
_entity_poly.type
_entity_poly.pdbx_seq_one_letter_code
_entity_poly.pdbx_strand_id
1 'polypeptide(L)'
;MCNFIPAFIPAEASLPRIGTHFKQANLGFRIFENQHMDAKLNDKWVKVCTTRGFCDCGSPLGSRQKPYDSNGEEKIAALVRKGWSGTRIKRYLE
;
A
#
# COMPACT_ATOMS: atom_id res chain seq x y z
N MET A 1 1.28 6.32 -9.45
CA MET A 1 2.35 6.52 -8.46
C MET A 1 2.22 5.43 -7.42
N CYS A 2 3.32 4.71 -7.15
CA CYS A 2 3.33 3.69 -6.10
C CYS A 2 3.72 4.36 -4.79
N ASN A 3 2.79 4.40 -3.84
CA ASN A 3 3.00 5.09 -2.58
C ASN A 3 3.47 4.08 -1.53
N PHE A 4 4.63 4.35 -0.94
CA PHE A 4 4.99 3.76 0.35
C PHE A 4 4.24 4.55 1.42
N ILE A 5 3.36 3.89 2.17
CA ILE A 5 2.47 4.55 3.13
C ILE A 5 2.89 4.15 4.55
N PRO A 6 3.70 4.97 5.24
CA PRO A 6 3.91 4.81 6.66
C PRO A 6 2.70 5.31 7.45
N ALA A 7 2.34 4.61 8.51
CA ALA A 7 1.38 5.05 9.52
C ALA A 7 2.11 5.31 10.84
N PHE A 8 1.69 6.35 11.55
CA PHE A 8 2.17 6.70 12.89
C PHE A 8 1.03 6.47 13.86
N ILE A 9 1.25 5.58 14.82
CA ILE A 9 0.25 5.15 15.79
C ILE A 9 0.71 5.63 17.16
N PRO A 10 -0.17 6.24 17.99
CA PRO A 10 0.20 6.58 19.36
C PRO A 10 0.69 5.35 20.13
N ALA A 11 1.76 5.49 20.90
CA ALA A 11 2.39 4.38 21.62
C ALA A 11 1.45 3.75 22.66
N GLU A 12 0.51 4.53 23.19
CA GLU A 12 -0.54 4.09 24.11
C GLU A 12 -1.68 3.30 23.42
N ALA A 13 -1.75 3.33 22.09
CA ALA A 13 -2.84 2.69 21.36
C ALA A 13 -2.62 1.17 21.26
N SER A 14 -3.72 0.42 21.24
CA SER A 14 -3.67 -1.05 21.15
C SER A 14 -3.21 -1.52 19.75
N LEU A 15 -1.91 -1.76 19.61
CA LEU A 15 -1.31 -2.28 18.37
C LEU A 15 -1.97 -3.57 17.85
N PRO A 16 -2.36 -4.56 18.69
CA PRO A 16 -3.02 -5.77 18.20
C PRO A 16 -4.39 -5.48 17.55
N ARG A 17 -5.18 -4.58 18.15
CA ARG A 17 -6.48 -4.17 17.58
C ARG A 17 -6.28 -3.42 16.26
N ILE A 18 -5.33 -2.48 16.24
CA ILE A 18 -5.04 -1.70 15.03
C ILE A 18 -4.51 -2.60 13.91
N GLY A 19 -3.62 -3.55 14.22
CA GLY A 19 -3.14 -4.54 13.27
C GLY A 19 -4.26 -5.39 12.67
N THR A 20 -5.29 -5.71 13.47
CA THR A 20 -6.49 -6.40 12.98
C THR A 20 -7.25 -5.54 11.96
N HIS A 21 -7.43 -4.25 12.22
CA HIS A 21 -8.07 -3.34 11.28
C HIS A 21 -7.29 -3.19 9.97
N PHE A 22 -5.95 -3.05 10.05
CA PHE A 22 -5.12 -3.03 8.85
C PHE A 22 -5.26 -4.30 8.02
N LYS A 23 -5.26 -5.47 8.67
CA LYS A 23 -5.45 -6.74 7.99
C LYS A 23 -6.82 -6.85 7.31
N GLN A 24 -7.88 -6.39 7.97
CA GLN A 24 -9.25 -6.33 7.40
C GLN A 24 -9.32 -5.42 6.17
N ALA A 25 -8.58 -4.31 6.19
CA ALA A 25 -8.44 -3.39 5.06
C ALA A 25 -7.46 -3.89 3.98
N ASN A 26 -6.98 -5.13 4.07
CA ASN A 26 -5.98 -5.72 3.17
C ASN A 26 -4.63 -4.97 3.15
N LEU A 27 -4.31 -4.24 4.22
CA LEU A 27 -3.06 -3.50 4.40
C LEU A 27 -2.02 -4.31 5.21
N GLY A 28 -0.78 -3.87 5.14
CA GLY A 28 0.35 -4.40 5.89
C GLY A 28 0.35 -3.90 7.32
N PHE A 29 1.03 -4.64 8.19
CA PHE A 29 1.25 -4.22 9.56
C PHE A 29 2.62 -4.70 10.01
N ARG A 30 3.65 -3.91 9.72
CA ARG A 30 5.01 -4.20 10.16
C ARG A 30 5.61 -2.98 10.83
N ILE A 31 5.96 -3.12 12.10
CA ILE A 31 6.72 -2.09 12.81
C ILE A 31 8.09 -1.95 12.14
N PHE A 32 8.56 -0.71 11.98
CA PHE A 32 9.88 -0.46 11.41
C PHE A 32 10.59 0.66 12.16
N GLU A 33 11.92 0.58 12.14
CA GLU A 33 12.80 1.59 12.73
C GLU A 33 13.37 2.48 11.62
N ASN A 34 13.60 3.75 11.95
CA ASN A 34 14.18 4.72 11.03
C ASN A 34 14.77 5.87 11.85
N GLN A 35 16.09 5.86 12.02
CA GLN A 35 16.82 6.80 12.87
C GLN A 35 16.59 8.27 12.48
N HIS A 36 16.41 8.57 11.19
CA HIS A 36 16.12 9.94 10.74
C HIS A 36 14.73 10.41 11.14
N MET A 37 13.76 9.49 11.22
CA MET A 37 12.44 9.78 11.75
C MET A 37 12.44 9.84 13.28
N ASP A 38 13.21 8.96 13.95
CA ASP A 38 13.37 8.96 15.41
C ASP A 38 13.98 10.27 15.92
N ALA A 39 14.90 10.87 15.18
CA ALA A 39 15.43 12.19 15.52
C ALA A 39 14.38 13.31 15.49
N LYS A 40 13.23 13.10 14.85
CA LYS A 40 12.17 14.11 14.65
C LYS A 40 10.86 13.78 15.35
N LEU A 41 10.62 12.51 15.64
CA LEU A 41 9.45 11.99 16.32
C LEU A 41 9.85 11.57 17.72
N ASN A 42 9.09 12.00 18.71
CA ASN A 42 9.28 11.50 20.07
C ASN A 42 8.73 10.07 20.21
N ASP A 43 9.07 9.44 21.34
CA ASP A 43 8.70 8.05 21.68
C ASP A 43 7.19 7.81 21.84
N LYS A 44 6.36 8.84 21.60
CA LYS A 44 4.90 8.73 21.63
C LYS A 44 4.33 8.09 20.37
N TRP A 45 5.16 7.75 19.38
CA TRP A 45 4.70 7.23 18.10
C TRP A 45 5.38 5.91 17.74
N VAL A 46 4.57 4.92 17.40
CA VAL A 46 4.97 3.68 16.77
C VAL A 46 4.80 3.81 15.26
N LYS A 47 5.89 3.55 14.53
CA LYS A 47 5.93 3.62 13.08
C LYS A 47 5.58 2.26 12.48
N VAL A 48 4.58 2.23 11.61
CA VAL A 48 4.10 1.02 10.95
C VAL A 48 4.13 1.18 9.44
N CYS A 49 4.72 0.20 8.77
CA CYS A 49 4.63 0.05 7.33
C CYS A 49 3.31 -0.64 6.98
N THR A 50 2.47 0.08 6.23
CA THR A 50 1.15 -0.43 5.80
C THR A 50 1.18 -1.04 4.39
N THR A 51 2.32 -0.99 3.70
CA THR A 51 2.45 -1.51 2.34
C THR A 51 2.88 -2.98 2.35
N ARG A 52 2.16 -3.84 1.62
CA ARG A 52 2.33 -5.31 1.68
C ARG A 52 3.28 -5.84 0.62
N GLY A 53 4.55 -5.44 0.56
CA GLY A 53 5.52 -5.99 -0.41
C GLY A 53 5.18 -5.80 -1.91
N PHE A 54 3.97 -5.31 -2.19
CA PHE A 54 3.39 -4.97 -3.47
C PHE A 54 2.71 -3.60 -3.29
N CYS A 55 2.83 -2.75 -4.30
CA CYS A 55 2.19 -1.45 -4.42
C CYS A 55 0.67 -1.61 -4.58
N ASP A 56 -0.10 -0.53 -4.39
CA ASP A 56 -1.55 -0.50 -4.64
C ASP A 56 -1.93 -0.88 -6.09
N CYS A 57 -1.00 -0.76 -7.05
CA CYS A 57 -1.17 -1.26 -8.42
C CYS A 57 -0.83 -2.76 -8.59
N GLY A 58 -0.46 -3.44 -7.50
CA GLY A 58 -0.09 -4.85 -7.43
C GLY A 58 1.33 -5.18 -7.91
N SER A 59 2.15 -4.21 -8.30
CA SER A 59 3.55 -4.44 -8.64
C SER A 59 4.38 -4.68 -7.38
N PRO A 60 5.34 -5.63 -7.37
CA PRO A 60 6.23 -5.83 -6.23
C PRO A 60 7.00 -4.53 -5.90
N LEU A 61 7.08 -4.18 -4.62
CA LEU A 61 7.91 -3.07 -4.16
C LEU A 61 9.40 -3.37 -4.42
N GLY A 62 10.15 -2.37 -4.86
CA GLY A 62 11.58 -2.53 -5.18
C GLY A 62 11.84 -3.29 -6.49
N SER A 63 10.81 -3.74 -7.21
CA SER A 63 11.00 -4.24 -8.57
C SER A 63 11.32 -3.08 -9.52
N ARG A 64 12.33 -3.27 -10.37
CA ARG A 64 12.57 -2.37 -11.51
C ARG A 64 11.27 -2.38 -12.32
N GLN A 65 10.68 -1.20 -12.54
CA GLN A 65 9.49 -1.10 -13.39
C GLN A 65 9.83 -1.81 -14.72
N LYS A 66 9.10 -2.87 -15.04
CA LYS A 66 9.18 -3.45 -16.38
C LYS A 66 8.88 -2.32 -17.38
N PRO A 67 9.58 -2.25 -18.52
CA PRO A 67 9.21 -1.33 -19.58
C PRO A 67 7.70 -1.49 -19.80
N TYR A 68 6.99 -0.36 -19.83
CA TYR A 68 5.55 -0.32 -20.03
C TYR A 68 5.22 -1.13 -21.29
N ASP A 69 4.68 -2.34 -21.11
CA ASP A 69 4.13 -3.12 -22.20
C ASP A 69 2.75 -2.53 -22.50
N SER A 70 2.54 -2.08 -23.73
CA SER A 70 1.30 -1.42 -24.16
C SER A 70 0.13 -2.40 -24.28
N ASN A 71 0.33 -3.68 -23.95
CA ASN A 71 -0.72 -4.68 -23.94
C ASN A 71 -1.88 -4.29 -23.01
N GLY A 72 -3.06 -4.07 -23.61
CA GLY A 72 -4.28 -3.66 -22.92
C GLY A 72 -4.74 -4.63 -21.82
N GLU A 73 -4.27 -5.88 -21.86
CA GLU A 73 -4.57 -6.90 -20.86
C GLU A 73 -4.04 -6.56 -19.46
N GLU A 74 -2.82 -6.02 -19.34
CA GLU A 74 -2.29 -5.59 -18.04
C GLU A 74 -3.08 -4.40 -17.47
N LYS A 75 -3.51 -3.48 -18.34
CA LYS A 75 -4.38 -2.35 -17.96
C LYS A 75 -5.74 -2.82 -17.47
N ILE A 76 -6.38 -3.75 -18.18
CA ILE A 76 -7.67 -4.33 -17.77
C ILE A 76 -7.50 -5.04 -16.43
N ALA A 77 -6.48 -5.89 -16.29
CA ALA A 77 -6.19 -6.61 -15.05
C ALA A 77 -5.92 -5.66 -13.87
N ALA A 78 -5.25 -4.52 -14.11
CA ALA A 78 -5.03 -3.51 -13.09
C ALA A 78 -6.33 -2.80 -12.65
N LEU A 79 -7.24 -2.53 -13.58
CA LEU A 79 -8.52 -1.90 -13.28
C LEU A 79 -9.47 -2.85 -12.53
N VAL A 80 -9.51 -4.13 -12.92
CA VAL A 80 -10.25 -5.17 -12.18
C VAL A 80 -9.77 -5.28 -10.75
N ARG A 81 -8.44 -5.31 -10.52
CA ARG A 81 -7.85 -5.35 -9.18
C ARG A 81 -8.19 -4.13 -8.32
N LYS A 82 -8.47 -2.98 -8.94
CA LYS A 82 -8.95 -1.75 -8.27
C LYS A 82 -10.46 -1.77 -7.99
N GLY A 83 -11.14 -2.89 -8.22
CA GLY A 83 -12.58 -3.04 -7.99
C GLY A 83 -13.45 -2.36 -9.05
N TRP A 84 -12.91 -2.07 -10.24
CA TRP A 84 -13.72 -1.51 -11.31
C TRP A 84 -14.61 -2.57 -11.92
N SER A 85 -15.88 -2.25 -12.16
CA SER A 85 -16.80 -3.12 -12.88
C SER A 85 -16.44 -3.20 -14.37
N GLY A 86 -16.73 -4.33 -15.02
CA GLY A 86 -16.43 -4.52 -16.44
C GLY A 86 -17.01 -3.42 -17.35
N THR A 87 -18.21 -2.93 -17.04
CA THR A 87 -18.85 -1.81 -17.76
C THR A 87 -18.07 -0.51 -17.61
N ARG A 88 -17.52 -0.24 -16.43
CA ARG A 88 -16.70 0.95 -16.15
C ARG A 88 -15.34 0.87 -16.83
N ILE A 89 -14.77 -0.33 -16.94
CA ILE A 89 -13.52 -0.57 -17.66
C ILE A 89 -13.74 -0.39 -19.16
N LYS A 90 -14.83 -0.94 -19.71
CA LYS A 90 -15.15 -0.82 -21.14
C LYS A 90 -15.28 0.64 -21.58
N ARG A 91 -16.03 1.46 -20.83
CA ARG A 91 -16.15 2.92 -21.10
C ARG A 91 -14.85 3.71 -20.98
N TYR A 92 -13.86 3.19 -20.27
CA TYR A 92 -12.57 3.87 -20.10
C TYR A 92 -11.58 3.53 -21.23
N LEU A 93 -11.83 2.44 -21.97
CA LEU A 93 -10.98 1.97 -23.06
C LEU A 93 -11.53 2.32 -24.45
N GLU A 94 -12.83 2.61 -24.55
CA GLU A 94 -13.48 3.29 -25.69
C GLU A 94 -13.16 4.79 -25.68
#